data_AF-A0A5E9B5I0-F1
#
_entry.id   AF-A0A5E9B5I0-F1
#
_cell.length_a   1.000
_cell.length_b   1.000
_cell.length_c   1.000
_cell.angle_alpha   90.00
_cell.angle_beta   90.00
_cell.angle_gamma   90.00
#
_symmetry.space_group_name_H-M   'P 1'
#
loop_
_entity.id
_entity.type
_entity.pdbx_description
1 polymer ?
#
loop_
_entity_poly.entity_id
_entity_poly.type
_entity_poly.pdbx_seq_one_letter_code
_entity_poly.pdbx_strand_id
1 'polypeptide(L)'
;MAIDQSIAEECVDFALFFGVNPHYLIAVGHKRSKLTDPQPAGGLFGPFQLSAPEWDANRNDAEFQFNFSADKIVSWRRTCDVFALMTYRTQNAFMRQNLNALPSVLDLYITQWPMEAKDPDLAAELQASLDATAPLVAPAAATLDDPSESGGVLSEPTAPIEPPTPTNPPSRTSFGTGPFRLKAPTVMKALMDDFPLNAVQAAGIVGNLGQESGGFRIFHERGQPPNKGGVGWAQWTGPRRRDFESFCQTQRLDPTSDAASYGFLRFELTQTAEQAVLKPLRKANNLNDAVEIFMTGYERPGVPAFPARLKFAQIAFDAFQDPVVIGGKMA
;
A
#
# COMPACT_ATOMS: atom_id res chain seq x y z
N MET A 1 -18.62 4.88 -2.73
CA MET A 1 -17.59 5.74 -3.33
C MET A 1 -17.65 5.53 -4.83
N ALA A 2 -17.48 6.59 -5.63
CA ALA A 2 -17.48 6.46 -7.09
C ALA A 2 -16.15 5.81 -7.56
N ILE A 3 -16.19 5.10 -8.68
CA ILE A 3 -15.06 4.26 -9.15
C ILE A 3 -13.83 5.11 -9.49
N ASP A 4 -14.03 6.33 -9.99
CA ASP A 4 -13.01 7.33 -10.28
C ASP A 4 -12.21 7.72 -9.03
N GLN A 5 -12.89 7.98 -7.91
CA GLN A 5 -12.28 8.30 -6.63
C GLN A 5 -11.47 7.11 -6.09
N SER A 6 -11.99 5.88 -6.20
CA SER A 6 -11.26 4.68 -5.76
C SER A 6 -10.01 4.41 -6.63
N ILE A 7 -10.09 4.66 -7.94
CA ILE A 7 -8.92 4.55 -8.83
C ILE A 7 -7.88 5.63 -8.48
N ALA A 8 -8.31 6.87 -8.22
CA ALA A 8 -7.42 7.93 -7.82
C ALA A 8 -6.69 7.63 -6.49
N GLU A 9 -7.40 7.09 -5.50
CA GLU A 9 -6.81 6.64 -4.24
C GLU A 9 -5.75 5.54 -4.43
N GLU A 10 -6.04 4.52 -5.24
CA GLU A 10 -5.08 3.46 -5.53
C GLU A 10 -3.84 4.00 -6.28
N CYS A 11 -4.05 4.92 -7.23
CA CYS A 11 -2.96 5.60 -7.94
C CYS A 11 -2.07 6.40 -6.98
N VAL A 12 -2.65 7.12 -6.01
CA VAL A 12 -1.88 7.85 -5.00
C VAL A 12 -1.05 6.90 -4.13
N ASP A 13 -1.66 5.85 -3.58
CA ASP A 13 -0.98 4.90 -2.70
C ASP A 13 0.26 4.28 -3.40
N PHE A 14 0.12 3.81 -4.64
CA PHE A 14 1.20 3.11 -5.34
C PHE A 14 2.18 4.02 -6.07
N ALA A 15 1.74 5.17 -6.59
CA ALA A 15 2.66 6.16 -7.14
C ALA A 15 3.69 6.59 -6.09
N LEU A 16 3.22 6.89 -4.87
CA LEU A 16 4.10 7.21 -3.76
C LEU A 16 4.99 6.02 -3.40
N PHE A 17 4.44 4.80 -3.31
CA PHE A 17 5.23 3.59 -3.02
C PHE A 17 6.44 3.43 -3.96
N PHE A 18 6.26 3.73 -5.25
CA PHE A 18 7.33 3.66 -6.25
C PHE A 18 8.09 4.98 -6.45
N GLY A 19 7.75 6.07 -5.74
CA GLY A 19 8.44 7.36 -5.87
C GLY A 19 8.19 8.07 -7.21
N VAL A 20 6.97 7.97 -7.73
CA VAL A 20 6.52 8.67 -8.95
C VAL A 20 5.34 9.59 -8.65
N ASN A 21 5.12 10.59 -9.50
CA ASN A 21 4.07 11.58 -9.25
C ASN A 21 2.66 10.96 -9.41
N PRO A 22 1.80 10.98 -8.37
CA PRO A 22 0.44 10.45 -8.44
C PRO A 22 -0.45 11.07 -9.52
N HIS A 23 -0.34 12.39 -9.75
CA HIS A 23 -1.20 13.08 -10.70
C HIS A 23 -0.96 12.57 -12.13
N TYR A 24 0.27 12.16 -12.46
CA TYR A 24 0.57 11.52 -13.74
C TYR A 24 -0.27 10.25 -13.96
N LEU A 25 -0.32 9.35 -12.97
CA LEU A 25 -1.08 8.10 -13.09
C LEU A 25 -2.56 8.38 -13.27
N ILE A 26 -3.12 9.30 -12.47
CA ILE A 26 -4.54 9.64 -12.54
C ILE A 26 -4.88 10.25 -13.91
N ALA A 27 -4.05 11.16 -14.42
CA ALA A 27 -4.25 11.77 -15.73
C ALA A 27 -4.15 10.76 -16.88
N VAL A 28 -3.21 9.81 -16.81
CA VAL A 28 -3.12 8.73 -17.81
C VAL A 28 -4.33 7.80 -17.75
N GLY A 29 -4.77 7.41 -16.55
CA GLY A 29 -5.99 6.64 -16.37
C GLY A 29 -7.22 7.35 -16.95
N HIS A 30 -7.31 8.67 -16.78
CA HIS A 30 -8.35 9.49 -17.40
C HIS A 30 -8.23 9.54 -18.93
N LYS A 31 -7.04 9.75 -19.49
CA LYS A 31 -6.85 9.76 -20.95
C LYS A 31 -7.26 8.42 -21.57
N ARG A 32 -6.86 7.31 -20.96
CA ARG A 32 -7.03 5.96 -21.54
C ARG A 32 -8.42 5.36 -21.32
N SER A 33 -9.06 5.65 -20.19
CA SER A 33 -10.36 5.02 -19.85
C SER A 33 -11.37 5.95 -19.17
N LYS A 34 -11.05 7.24 -18.99
CA LYS A 34 -11.82 8.16 -18.15
C LYS A 34 -11.94 7.71 -16.69
N LEU A 35 -10.88 7.09 -16.16
CA LEU A 35 -10.86 6.51 -14.81
C LEU A 35 -12.00 5.50 -14.60
N THR A 36 -12.18 4.61 -15.57
CA THR A 36 -13.14 3.52 -15.47
C THR A 36 -12.43 2.18 -15.52
N ASP A 37 -13.16 1.11 -15.17
CA ASP A 37 -12.74 -0.26 -15.42
C ASP A 37 -13.62 -0.83 -16.55
N PRO A 38 -13.33 -0.47 -17.82
CA PRO A 38 -14.17 -0.90 -18.93
C PRO A 38 -14.03 -2.42 -19.11
N GLN A 39 -15.08 -3.05 -19.64
CA GLN A 39 -15.02 -4.46 -20.01
C GLN A 39 -13.84 -4.69 -20.98
N PRO A 40 -13.05 -5.76 -20.79
CA PRO A 40 -11.87 -5.99 -21.62
C PRO A 40 -12.25 -6.06 -23.10
N ALA A 41 -11.81 -5.05 -23.85
CA ALA A 41 -12.03 -4.94 -25.29
C ALA A 41 -10.68 -4.97 -25.99
N GLY A 42 -10.55 -5.76 -27.05
CA GLY A 42 -9.29 -5.86 -27.81
C GLY A 42 -8.10 -6.40 -27.01
N GLY A 43 -8.34 -7.06 -25.87
CA GLY A 43 -7.27 -7.58 -25.00
C GLY A 43 -6.60 -6.52 -24.11
N LEU A 44 -7.27 -5.39 -23.87
CA LEU A 44 -6.83 -4.32 -22.99
C LEU A 44 -7.62 -4.34 -21.68
N PHE A 45 -6.94 -4.09 -20.56
CA PHE A 45 -7.49 -4.27 -19.22
C PHE A 45 -7.30 -3.03 -18.34
N GLY A 46 -8.31 -2.78 -17.49
CA GLY A 46 -8.26 -1.80 -16.42
C GLY A 46 -8.18 -0.33 -16.88
N PRO A 47 -7.93 0.60 -15.95
CA PRO A 47 -7.99 2.04 -16.22
C PRO A 47 -6.90 2.52 -17.17
N PHE A 48 -5.81 1.78 -17.24
CA PHE A 48 -4.64 2.05 -18.09
C PHE A 48 -4.69 1.33 -19.42
N GLN A 49 -5.73 0.51 -19.68
CA GLN A 49 -5.87 -0.24 -20.91
C GLN A 49 -4.59 -1.02 -21.26
N LEU A 50 -4.07 -1.77 -20.27
CA LEU A 50 -2.83 -2.55 -20.42
C LEU A 50 -3.11 -3.82 -21.22
N SER A 51 -2.19 -4.16 -22.12
CA SER A 51 -2.15 -5.45 -22.79
C SER A 51 -1.44 -6.51 -21.93
N ALA A 52 -1.67 -7.80 -22.24
CA ALA A 52 -0.99 -8.89 -21.55
C ALA A 52 0.55 -8.81 -21.63
N PRO A 53 1.19 -8.45 -22.76
CA PRO A 53 2.64 -8.24 -22.80
C PRO A 53 3.16 -7.12 -21.90
N GLU A 54 2.45 -5.98 -21.84
CA GLU A 54 2.83 -4.86 -20.96
C GLU A 54 2.72 -5.28 -19.48
N TRP A 55 1.66 -6.00 -19.14
CA TRP A 55 1.45 -6.59 -17.83
C TRP A 55 2.56 -7.58 -17.46
N ASP A 56 2.83 -8.58 -18.30
CA ASP A 56 3.83 -9.61 -18.01
C ASP A 56 5.25 -9.04 -17.84
N ALA A 57 5.58 -7.98 -18.58
CA ALA A 57 6.85 -7.28 -18.43
C ALA A 57 6.98 -6.55 -17.08
N ASN A 58 5.87 -6.17 -16.44
CA ASN A 58 5.86 -5.26 -15.29
C ASN A 58 5.17 -5.80 -14.04
N ARG A 59 4.58 -6.99 -14.06
CA ARG A 59 3.90 -7.58 -12.90
C ARG A 59 4.82 -8.10 -11.79
N ASN A 60 6.13 -7.96 -11.95
CA ASN A 60 7.13 -8.46 -11.01
C ASN A 60 8.30 -7.50 -10.84
N ASP A 61 8.73 -7.27 -9.60
CA ASP A 61 9.96 -6.58 -9.24
C ASP A 61 10.50 -7.08 -7.89
N ALA A 62 11.77 -7.51 -7.87
CA ALA A 62 12.39 -8.06 -6.67
C ALA A 62 12.75 -6.99 -5.64
N GLU A 63 13.10 -5.78 -6.09
CA GLU A 63 13.49 -4.67 -5.20
C GLU A 63 12.30 -4.21 -4.36
N PHE A 64 11.14 -4.15 -4.98
CA PHE A 64 9.88 -3.76 -4.33
C PHE A 64 9.13 -4.93 -3.70
N GLN A 65 9.64 -6.16 -3.78
CA GLN A 65 8.95 -7.39 -3.36
C GLN A 65 7.54 -7.50 -3.96
N PHE A 66 7.43 -7.07 -5.21
CA PHE A 66 6.19 -6.89 -5.94
C PHE A 66 6.04 -8.02 -6.94
N ASN A 67 4.97 -8.80 -6.88
CA ASN A 67 4.75 -9.91 -7.81
C ASN A 67 3.25 -10.25 -7.90
N PHE A 68 2.74 -10.34 -9.13
CA PHE A 68 1.39 -10.80 -9.43
C PHE A 68 1.43 -11.97 -10.40
N SER A 69 0.47 -12.89 -10.27
CA SER A 69 0.21 -13.90 -11.30
C SER A 69 -0.42 -13.27 -12.55
N ALA A 70 -0.28 -13.94 -13.70
CA ALA A 70 -0.73 -13.41 -14.99
C ALA A 70 -2.26 -13.16 -15.04
N ASP A 71 -3.05 -13.97 -14.34
CA ASP A 71 -4.51 -13.87 -14.27
C ASP A 71 -5.00 -12.61 -13.54
N LYS A 72 -4.14 -11.93 -12.78
CA LYS A 72 -4.51 -10.73 -12.03
C LYS A 72 -4.61 -9.46 -12.86
N ILE A 73 -4.29 -9.52 -14.15
CA ILE A 73 -4.49 -8.41 -15.10
C ILE A 73 -5.94 -7.91 -15.16
N VAL A 74 -6.92 -8.77 -14.82
CA VAL A 74 -8.34 -8.41 -14.81
C VAL A 74 -8.75 -7.51 -13.63
N SER A 75 -7.88 -7.33 -12.64
CA SER A 75 -8.17 -6.46 -11.50
C SER A 75 -7.70 -5.05 -11.81
N TRP A 76 -8.65 -4.10 -11.89
CA TRP A 76 -8.32 -2.70 -12.13
C TRP A 76 -7.31 -2.16 -11.11
N ARG A 77 -7.40 -2.59 -9.84
CA ARG A 77 -6.44 -2.22 -8.80
C ARG A 77 -5.04 -2.67 -9.19
N ARG A 78 -4.90 -3.93 -9.59
CA ARG A 78 -3.58 -4.48 -9.91
C ARG A 78 -3.00 -3.84 -11.16
N THR A 79 -3.85 -3.44 -12.11
CA THR A 79 -3.38 -2.63 -13.26
C THR A 79 -2.89 -1.24 -12.83
N CYS A 80 -3.45 -0.61 -11.79
CA CYS A 80 -2.90 0.63 -11.21
C CYS A 80 -1.51 0.39 -10.63
N ASP A 81 -1.34 -0.66 -9.83
CA ASP A 81 -0.08 -0.96 -9.17
C ASP A 81 1.03 -1.26 -10.19
N VAL A 82 0.72 -2.06 -11.21
CA VAL A 82 1.66 -2.39 -12.29
C VAL A 82 1.98 -1.15 -13.12
N PHE A 83 1.00 -0.27 -13.38
CA PHE A 83 1.27 0.96 -14.10
C PHE A 83 2.14 1.95 -13.30
N ALA A 84 2.02 1.98 -11.97
CA ALA A 84 2.89 2.76 -11.11
C ALA A 84 4.36 2.29 -11.22
N LEU A 85 4.59 0.97 -11.20
CA LEU A 85 5.92 0.38 -11.42
C LEU A 85 6.44 0.64 -12.85
N MET A 86 5.58 0.53 -13.86
CA MET A 86 5.91 0.90 -15.25
C MET A 86 6.40 2.35 -15.33
N THR A 87 5.73 3.26 -14.62
CA THR A 87 6.08 4.68 -14.55
C THR A 87 7.43 4.88 -13.87
N TYR A 88 7.70 4.21 -12.74
CA TYR A 88 9.00 4.28 -12.07
C TYR A 88 10.14 3.80 -12.97
N ARG A 89 9.95 2.68 -13.66
CA ARG A 89 10.94 2.15 -14.61
C ARG A 89 11.20 3.13 -15.75
N THR A 90 10.14 3.74 -16.27
CA THR A 90 10.21 4.73 -17.34
C THR A 90 10.97 5.98 -16.89
N GLN A 91 10.60 6.55 -15.74
CA GLN A 91 11.25 7.72 -15.14
C GLN A 91 12.75 7.48 -14.93
N ASN A 92 13.13 6.34 -14.34
CA ASN A 92 14.54 6.02 -14.11
C ASN A 92 15.31 5.76 -15.41
N ALA A 93 14.70 5.08 -16.38
CA ALA A 93 15.32 4.88 -17.68
C ALA A 93 15.59 6.23 -18.39
N PHE A 94 14.61 7.14 -18.36
CA PHE A 94 14.75 8.48 -18.92
C PHE A 94 15.87 9.26 -18.24
N MET A 95 15.89 9.32 -16.89
CA MET A 95 16.93 10.05 -16.15
C MET A 95 18.33 9.48 -16.44
N ARG A 96 18.48 8.15 -16.51
CA ARG A 96 19.77 7.51 -16.85
C ARG A 96 20.25 7.88 -18.25
N GLN A 97 19.34 8.03 -19.21
CA GLN A 97 19.67 8.37 -20.60
C GLN A 97 19.92 9.87 -20.78
N ASN A 98 19.38 10.72 -19.91
CA ASN A 98 19.37 12.18 -20.06
C ASN A 98 20.12 12.92 -18.94
N LEU A 99 21.23 12.37 -18.43
CA LEU A 99 22.10 13.00 -17.43
C LEU A 99 21.34 13.49 -16.18
N ASN A 100 20.37 12.68 -15.71
CA ASN A 100 19.47 12.97 -14.60
C ASN A 100 18.52 14.16 -14.81
N ALA A 101 18.26 14.57 -16.06
CA ALA A 101 17.16 15.46 -16.36
C ALA A 101 15.82 14.81 -15.97
N LEU A 102 14.95 15.58 -15.32
CA LEU A 102 13.62 15.13 -14.93
C LEU A 102 12.71 15.04 -16.17
N PRO A 103 11.94 13.95 -16.33
CA PRO A 103 11.01 13.81 -17.45
C PRO A 103 9.78 14.68 -17.25
N SER A 104 9.17 15.12 -18.35
CA SER A 104 7.82 15.69 -18.35
C SER A 104 6.72 14.61 -18.44
N VAL A 105 5.45 15.01 -18.30
CA VAL A 105 4.29 14.10 -18.54
C VAL A 105 4.35 13.54 -19.95
N LEU A 106 4.67 14.41 -20.92
CA LEU A 106 4.80 14.03 -22.32
C LEU A 106 5.93 13.03 -22.52
N ASP A 107 7.11 13.26 -21.92
CA ASP A 107 8.25 12.34 -22.02
C ASP A 107 7.94 10.95 -21.47
N LEU A 108 7.33 10.87 -20.28
CA LEU A 108 6.92 9.60 -19.70
C LEU A 108 5.90 8.89 -20.60
N TYR A 109 4.88 9.62 -21.07
CA TYR A 109 3.81 9.05 -21.88
C TYR A 109 4.32 8.49 -23.21
N ILE A 110 5.12 9.25 -23.96
CA ILE A 110 5.64 8.78 -25.26
C ILE A 110 6.64 7.65 -25.09
N THR A 111 7.34 7.56 -23.95
CA THR A 111 8.24 6.44 -23.68
C THR A 111 7.44 5.15 -23.42
N GLN A 112 6.30 5.26 -22.74
CA GLN A 112 5.40 4.13 -22.49
C GLN A 112 4.61 3.73 -23.75
N TRP A 113 4.19 4.71 -24.56
CA TRP A 113 3.41 4.51 -25.80
C TRP A 113 4.04 5.23 -26.99
N PRO A 114 5.19 4.73 -27.50
CA PRO A 114 5.94 5.40 -28.57
C PRO A 114 5.19 5.51 -29.90
N MET A 115 4.19 4.65 -30.12
CA MET A 115 3.33 4.72 -31.31
C MET A 115 2.42 5.95 -31.32
N GLU A 116 2.06 6.47 -30.14
CA GLU A 116 1.19 7.65 -29.99
C GLU A 116 1.98 8.97 -30.09
N ALA A 117 3.32 8.93 -30.08
CA ALA A 117 4.18 10.13 -30.14
C ALA A 117 4.02 10.96 -31.43
N LYS A 118 3.37 10.42 -32.46
CA LYS A 118 3.11 11.10 -33.74
C LYS A 118 1.77 11.84 -33.77
N ASP A 119 0.94 11.67 -32.75
CA ASP A 119 -0.35 12.35 -32.66
C ASP A 119 -0.13 13.85 -32.36
N PRO A 120 -0.54 14.76 -33.27
CA PRO A 120 -0.36 16.20 -33.05
C PRO A 120 -1.17 16.74 -31.87
N ASP A 121 -2.24 16.05 -31.48
CA ASP A 121 -3.15 16.50 -30.41
C ASP A 121 -2.75 15.94 -29.03
N LEU A 122 -1.75 15.05 -28.97
CA LEU A 122 -1.33 14.36 -27.74
C LEU A 122 -1.09 15.29 -26.56
N ALA A 123 -0.36 16.39 -26.76
CA ALA A 123 -0.07 17.34 -25.70
C ALA A 123 -1.35 18.02 -25.19
N ALA A 124 -2.28 18.38 -26.08
CA ALA A 124 -3.55 18.98 -25.71
C ALA A 124 -4.47 17.99 -24.96
N GLU A 125 -4.48 16.72 -25.37
CA GLU A 125 -5.24 15.68 -24.68
C GLU A 125 -4.69 15.34 -23.28
N LEU A 126 -3.36 15.35 -23.15
CA LEU A 126 -2.70 15.21 -21.84
C LEU A 126 -3.02 16.42 -20.95
N GLN A 127 -2.97 17.64 -21.47
CA GLN A 127 -3.37 18.84 -20.73
C GLN A 127 -4.83 18.73 -20.26
N ALA A 128 -5.75 18.39 -21.15
CA ALA A 128 -7.16 18.22 -20.80
C ALA A 128 -7.38 17.14 -19.73
N SER A 129 -6.55 16.09 -19.72
CA SER A 129 -6.60 15.07 -18.69
C SER A 129 -6.05 15.54 -17.35
N LEU A 130 -4.92 16.25 -17.34
CA LEU A 130 -4.38 16.90 -16.14
C LEU A 130 -5.42 17.84 -15.50
N ASP A 131 -6.04 18.70 -16.31
CA ASP A 131 -7.04 19.66 -15.82
C ASP A 131 -8.27 18.95 -15.24
N ALA A 132 -8.74 17.89 -15.90
CA ALA A 132 -9.89 17.11 -15.45
C ALA A 132 -9.62 16.35 -14.15
N THR A 133 -8.38 15.90 -13.93
CA THR A 133 -8.01 15.05 -12.78
C THR A 133 -7.40 15.79 -11.60
N ALA A 134 -6.96 17.04 -11.78
CA ALA A 134 -6.42 17.86 -10.71
C ALA A 134 -7.30 17.91 -9.45
N PRO A 135 -8.64 18.01 -9.53
CA PRO A 135 -9.51 18.01 -8.35
C PRO A 135 -9.54 16.69 -7.57
N LEU A 136 -9.08 15.57 -8.15
CA LEU A 136 -9.11 14.25 -7.54
C LEU A 136 -7.88 13.97 -6.67
N VAL A 137 -6.77 14.69 -6.89
CA VAL A 137 -5.49 14.44 -6.20
C VAL A 137 -5.60 14.68 -4.69
N ALA A 138 -6.12 15.84 -4.28
CA ALA A 138 -6.21 16.19 -2.85
C ALA A 138 -7.17 15.28 -2.07
N PRO A 139 -8.39 14.96 -2.55
CA PRO A 139 -9.24 13.97 -1.92
C PRO A 139 -8.59 12.59 -1.81
N ALA A 140 -7.92 12.11 -2.86
CA ALA A 140 -7.22 10.83 -2.85
C ALA A 140 -6.05 10.81 -1.84
N ALA A 141 -5.29 11.91 -1.77
CA ALA A 141 -4.18 12.09 -0.84
C ALA A 141 -4.62 12.30 0.63
N ALA A 142 -5.88 12.66 0.88
CA ALA A 142 -6.40 12.76 2.25
C ALA A 142 -6.40 11.40 2.99
N THR A 143 -6.19 10.30 2.27
CA THR A 143 -6.04 8.98 2.86
C THR A 143 -4.64 8.71 3.44
N LEU A 144 -3.65 9.55 3.10
CA LEU A 144 -2.26 9.48 3.56
C LEU A 144 -2.09 10.04 4.97
N ASP A 145 -1.01 9.63 5.64
CA ASP A 145 -0.66 10.20 6.95
C ASP A 145 -0.14 11.65 6.85
N ASP A 146 0.54 11.97 5.74
CA ASP A 146 0.97 13.33 5.40
C ASP A 146 0.56 13.67 3.95
N PRO A 147 -0.52 14.45 3.76
CA PRO A 147 -0.99 14.86 2.45
C PRO A 147 0.02 15.69 1.63
N SER A 148 1.03 16.28 2.27
CA SER A 148 2.06 17.07 1.59
C SER A 148 3.02 16.21 0.76
N GLU A 149 3.04 14.88 0.99
CA GLU A 149 3.84 13.92 0.21
C GLU A 149 3.26 13.60 -1.18
N SER A 150 2.05 14.09 -1.52
CA SER A 150 1.32 13.74 -2.74
C SER A 150 1.99 14.10 -4.08
N GLY A 151 3.20 14.66 -4.09
CA GLY A 151 3.92 15.06 -5.31
C GLY A 151 3.35 16.27 -6.04
N GLY A 152 2.25 16.85 -5.56
CA GLY A 152 1.61 18.03 -6.12
C GLY A 152 0.83 17.78 -7.41
N VAL A 153 0.08 18.81 -7.83
CA VAL A 153 -0.71 18.82 -9.06
C VAL A 153 0.15 19.32 -10.21
N LEU A 154 0.39 18.46 -11.19
CA LEU A 154 1.02 18.82 -12.46
C LEU A 154 0.14 19.76 -13.29
N SER A 155 0.70 20.88 -13.74
CA SER A 155 -0.03 21.96 -14.43
C SER A 155 0.10 21.96 -15.95
N GLU A 156 1.17 21.40 -16.51
CA GLU A 156 1.41 21.37 -17.96
C GLU A 156 2.15 20.09 -18.40
N PRO A 157 1.85 19.52 -19.58
CA PRO A 157 2.44 18.27 -20.03
C PRO A 157 3.95 18.31 -20.30
N THR A 158 4.51 19.49 -20.59
CA THR A 158 5.90 19.67 -21.02
C THR A 158 6.82 20.12 -19.89
N ALA A 159 6.28 20.47 -18.72
CA ALA A 159 7.09 20.81 -17.57
C ALA A 159 7.76 19.57 -16.99
N PRO A 160 9.01 19.68 -16.49
CA PRO A 160 9.64 18.61 -15.73
C PRO A 160 8.80 18.22 -14.52
N ILE A 161 8.60 16.92 -14.33
CA ILE A 161 7.90 16.36 -13.17
C ILE A 161 8.89 16.28 -12.01
N GLU A 162 8.61 17.00 -10.94
CA GLU A 162 9.33 16.81 -9.69
C GLU A 162 8.88 15.48 -9.04
N PRO A 163 9.83 14.60 -8.68
CA PRO A 163 9.49 13.38 -7.95
C PRO A 163 8.90 13.73 -6.58
N PRO A 164 7.94 12.95 -6.06
CA PRO A 164 7.39 13.17 -4.75
C PRO A 164 8.49 13.11 -3.68
N THR A 165 8.37 13.95 -2.66
CA THR A 165 9.30 13.95 -1.53
C THR A 165 8.82 12.90 -0.51
N PRO A 166 9.70 12.00 -0.01
CA PRO A 166 11.13 11.85 -0.31
C PRO A 166 11.45 11.02 -1.58
N THR A 167 12.52 11.40 -2.29
CA THR A 167 12.89 10.95 -3.65
C THR A 167 13.76 9.68 -3.74
N ASN A 168 13.97 8.97 -2.63
CA ASN A 168 14.73 7.71 -2.61
C ASN A 168 13.78 6.51 -2.74
N PRO A 169 14.22 5.33 -3.24
CA PRO A 169 13.52 4.10 -2.89
C PRO A 169 13.52 4.09 -1.36
N PRO A 170 12.35 4.11 -0.75
CA PRO A 170 12.28 4.54 0.61
C PRO A 170 13.01 3.63 1.59
N SER A 171 13.71 4.24 2.54
CA SER A 171 13.71 3.64 3.88
C SER A 171 12.24 3.50 4.28
N ARG A 172 11.86 2.29 4.68
CA ARG A 172 10.49 1.71 4.85
C ARG A 172 9.50 2.48 5.76
N THR A 173 9.58 3.80 5.87
CA THR A 173 9.07 4.56 7.02
C THR A 173 8.08 5.70 6.71
N SER A 174 7.75 6.04 5.44
CA SER A 174 6.72 7.11 5.20
C SER A 174 5.61 6.90 4.15
N PHE A 175 5.61 5.87 3.30
CA PHE A 175 4.52 5.67 2.30
C PHE A 175 3.16 5.52 2.97
N GLY A 176 2.09 5.96 2.31
CA GLY A 176 0.69 5.79 2.72
C GLY A 176 0.26 4.35 3.02
N THR A 177 -0.95 3.94 2.63
CA THR A 177 -1.40 2.58 2.99
C THR A 177 -0.75 1.48 2.13
N GLY A 178 0.05 1.84 1.11
CA GLY A 178 0.75 0.94 0.20
C GLY A 178 1.54 -0.20 0.86
N PRO A 179 2.56 0.05 1.73
CA PRO A 179 3.29 -1.03 2.41
C PRO A 179 2.40 -1.90 3.29
N PHE A 180 1.36 -1.32 3.88
CA PHE A 180 0.38 -2.06 4.67
C PHE A 180 -0.48 -2.97 3.79
N ARG A 181 -0.97 -2.49 2.63
CA ARG A 181 -1.71 -3.29 1.63
C ARG A 181 -0.91 -4.48 1.12
N LEU A 182 0.41 -4.34 1.02
CA LEU A 182 1.31 -5.44 0.65
C LEU A 182 1.45 -6.47 1.77
N LYS A 183 1.72 -6.01 2.99
CA LYS A 183 2.05 -6.90 4.12
C LYS A 183 0.83 -7.54 4.79
N ALA A 184 -0.28 -6.81 4.89
CA ALA A 184 -1.48 -7.22 5.60
C ALA A 184 -2.03 -8.59 5.14
N PRO A 185 -2.12 -8.92 3.84
CA PRO A 185 -2.60 -10.21 3.41
C PRO A 185 -1.77 -11.40 3.92
N THR A 186 -0.45 -11.26 3.93
CA THR A 186 0.46 -12.30 4.44
C THR A 186 0.31 -12.49 5.94
N VAL A 187 0.16 -11.40 6.70
CA VAL A 187 -0.08 -11.46 8.15
C VAL A 187 -1.46 -12.07 8.45
N MET A 188 -2.50 -11.69 7.71
CA MET A 188 -3.82 -12.30 7.82
C MET A 188 -3.78 -13.80 7.54
N LYS A 189 -3.07 -14.22 6.48
CA LYS A 189 -2.91 -15.63 6.15
C LYS A 189 -2.23 -16.40 7.29
N ALA A 190 -1.14 -15.86 7.83
CA ALA A 190 -0.44 -16.47 8.96
C ALA A 190 -1.35 -16.62 10.18
N LEU A 191 -2.13 -15.58 10.53
CA LEU A 191 -3.12 -15.63 11.61
C LEU A 191 -4.20 -16.71 11.37
N MET A 192 -4.68 -16.85 10.13
CA MET A 192 -5.68 -17.86 9.79
C MET A 192 -5.10 -19.29 9.78
N ASP A 193 -3.79 -19.43 9.57
CA ASP A 193 -3.11 -20.72 9.62
C ASP A 193 -2.81 -21.17 11.05
N ASP A 194 -2.39 -20.23 11.90
CA ASP A 194 -2.08 -20.50 13.31
C ASP A 194 -3.31 -20.54 14.22
N PHE A 195 -4.39 -19.86 13.83
CA PHE A 195 -5.60 -19.73 14.63
C PHE A 195 -6.85 -20.01 13.78
N PRO A 196 -7.91 -20.62 14.34
CA PRO A 196 -9.14 -20.89 13.61
C PRO A 196 -9.97 -19.61 13.44
N LEU A 197 -9.47 -18.69 12.61
CA LEU A 197 -10.04 -17.39 12.28
C LEU A 197 -10.43 -17.35 10.80
N ASN A 198 -11.48 -16.59 10.48
CA ASN A 198 -11.80 -16.23 9.10
C ASN A 198 -11.14 -14.89 8.71
N ALA A 199 -11.26 -14.50 7.43
CA ALA A 199 -10.67 -13.28 6.91
C ALA A 199 -11.16 -12.00 7.62
N VAL A 200 -12.44 -11.93 8.02
CA VAL A 200 -12.97 -10.76 8.76
C VAL A 200 -12.30 -10.64 10.12
N GLN A 201 -12.13 -11.76 10.81
CA GLN A 201 -11.53 -11.81 12.14
C GLN A 201 -10.03 -11.51 12.11
N ALA A 202 -9.31 -12.08 11.14
CA ALA A 202 -7.90 -11.78 10.92
C ALA A 202 -7.68 -10.31 10.52
N ALA A 203 -8.55 -9.75 9.65
CA ALA A 203 -8.51 -8.35 9.29
C ALA A 203 -8.77 -7.42 10.50
N GLY A 204 -9.63 -7.82 11.45
CA GLY A 204 -9.86 -7.07 12.68
C GLY A 204 -8.60 -6.98 13.57
N ILE A 205 -7.82 -8.06 13.65
CA ILE A 205 -6.50 -8.05 14.32
C ILE A 205 -5.55 -7.11 13.57
N VAL A 206 -5.38 -7.35 12.26
CA VAL A 206 -4.41 -6.61 11.43
C VAL A 206 -4.75 -5.11 11.35
N GLY A 207 -6.03 -4.74 11.37
CA GLY A 207 -6.45 -3.34 11.43
C GLY A 207 -6.06 -2.62 12.72
N ASN A 208 -6.13 -3.31 13.86
CA ASN A 208 -5.62 -2.78 15.13
C ASN A 208 -4.11 -2.58 15.07
N LEU A 209 -3.36 -3.60 14.64
CA LEU A 209 -1.91 -3.51 14.50
C LEU A 209 -1.49 -2.42 13.50
N GLY A 210 -2.27 -2.24 12.43
CA GLY A 210 -2.09 -1.16 11.47
C GLY A 210 -2.19 0.21 12.15
N GLN A 211 -3.18 0.43 13.01
CA GLN A 211 -3.24 1.67 13.79
C GLN A 211 -2.06 1.85 14.74
N GLU A 212 -1.68 0.80 15.48
CA GLU A 212 -0.59 0.89 16.47
C GLU A 212 0.76 1.23 15.82
N SER A 213 1.04 0.62 14.67
CA SER A 213 2.36 0.70 14.04
C SER A 213 2.41 1.61 12.81
N GLY A 214 1.36 2.39 12.57
CA GLY A 214 1.24 3.18 11.33
C GLY A 214 1.36 2.28 10.10
N GLY A 215 0.63 1.18 10.02
CA GLY A 215 0.67 0.25 8.91
C GLY A 215 1.97 -0.55 8.82
N PHE A 216 2.51 -0.98 9.96
CA PHE A 216 3.78 -1.72 10.10
C PHE A 216 5.05 -0.93 9.75
N ARG A 217 5.00 0.39 9.75
CA ARG A 217 6.14 1.30 9.45
C ARG A 217 6.88 1.75 10.70
N ILE A 218 6.17 1.86 11.83
CA ILE A 218 6.67 2.39 13.08
C ILE A 218 6.98 1.22 13.99
N PHE A 219 8.27 0.88 14.09
CA PHE A 219 8.72 -0.11 15.06
C PHE A 219 8.70 0.46 16.49
N HIS A 220 9.27 1.65 16.71
CA HIS A 220 9.40 2.26 18.05
C HIS A 220 8.57 3.53 18.13
N GLU A 221 7.86 3.71 19.25
CA GLU A 221 6.98 4.85 19.52
C GLU A 221 7.69 6.19 19.25
N ARG A 222 7.07 7.03 18.42
CA ARG A 222 7.63 8.33 18.03
C ARG A 222 7.77 9.25 19.23
N GLY A 223 8.91 9.94 19.33
CA GLY A 223 9.18 10.92 20.39
C GLY A 223 9.62 10.32 21.72
N GLN A 224 9.74 9.00 21.84
CA GLN A 224 10.25 8.35 23.04
C GLN A 224 11.77 8.08 22.95
N PRO A 225 12.48 8.09 24.08
CA PRO A 225 13.86 7.58 24.13
C PRO A 225 13.96 6.12 23.67
N PRO A 226 15.10 5.66 23.10
CA PRO A 226 15.26 4.31 22.56
C PRO A 226 14.87 3.17 23.51
N ASN A 227 14.96 3.37 24.83
CA ASN A 227 14.63 2.41 25.88
C ASN A 227 13.28 2.65 26.58
N LYS A 228 12.42 3.50 26.02
CA LYS A 228 11.09 3.84 26.54
C LYS A 228 10.04 3.80 25.44
N GLY A 229 8.77 3.69 25.81
CA GLY A 229 7.66 3.63 24.85
C GLY A 229 7.46 2.26 24.20
N GLY A 230 6.49 2.22 23.28
CA GLY A 230 6.05 1.03 22.56
C GLY A 230 7.04 0.51 21.51
N VAL A 231 7.08 -0.80 21.30
CA VAL A 231 7.86 -1.46 20.23
C VAL A 231 7.03 -2.48 19.45
N GLY A 232 7.42 -2.75 18.20
CA GLY A 232 6.80 -3.76 17.34
C GLY A 232 5.39 -3.39 16.86
N TRP A 233 4.73 -4.35 16.22
CA TRP A 233 3.44 -4.11 15.56
C TRP A 233 2.30 -3.70 16.50
N ALA A 234 2.27 -4.23 17.73
CA ALA A 234 1.25 -3.90 18.74
C ALA A 234 1.70 -2.78 19.71
N GLN A 235 2.82 -2.10 19.41
CA GLN A 235 3.42 -1.08 20.28
C GLN A 235 3.54 -1.54 21.75
N TRP A 236 4.05 -2.75 21.95
CA TRP A 236 4.24 -3.34 23.28
C TRP A 236 5.03 -2.38 24.16
N THR A 237 4.41 -1.97 25.27
CA THR A 237 4.94 -0.94 26.17
C THR A 237 5.13 -1.52 27.58
N GLY A 238 6.08 -0.96 28.35
CA GLY A 238 6.26 -1.31 29.75
C GLY A 238 6.68 -2.77 29.96
N PRO A 239 5.96 -3.58 30.77
CA PRO A 239 6.27 -5.00 30.94
C PRO A 239 6.25 -5.80 29.64
N ARG A 240 5.22 -5.63 28.80
CA ARG A 240 5.09 -6.36 27.52
C ARG A 240 6.25 -6.05 26.56
N ARG A 241 6.81 -4.84 26.63
CA ARG A 241 8.03 -4.49 25.88
C ARG A 241 9.22 -5.37 26.29
N ARG A 242 9.44 -5.53 27.60
CA ARG A 242 10.56 -6.35 28.11
C ARG A 242 10.38 -7.81 27.72
N ASP A 243 9.14 -8.28 27.74
CA ASP A 243 8.80 -9.64 27.31
C ASP A 243 9.08 -9.82 25.80
N PHE A 244 8.71 -8.85 24.96
CA PHE A 244 9.05 -8.83 23.54
C PHE A 244 10.56 -8.85 23.28
N GLU A 245 11.31 -7.97 23.95
CA GLU A 245 12.77 -7.89 23.81
C GLU A 245 13.44 -9.21 24.27
N SER A 246 12.97 -9.80 25.37
CA SER A 246 13.45 -11.10 25.87
C SER A 246 13.10 -12.25 24.91
N PHE A 247 11.90 -12.24 24.33
CA PHE A 247 11.49 -13.19 23.31
C PHE A 247 12.42 -13.11 22.10
N CYS A 248 12.68 -11.91 21.57
CA CYS A 248 13.57 -11.72 20.43
C CYS A 248 14.98 -12.24 20.71
N GLN A 249 15.54 -11.95 21.89
CA GLN A 249 16.85 -12.46 22.31
C GLN A 249 16.87 -13.99 22.37
N THR A 250 15.84 -14.60 22.97
CA THR A 250 15.74 -16.06 23.13
C THR A 250 15.59 -16.77 21.78
N GLN A 251 14.77 -16.20 20.89
CA GLN A 251 14.53 -16.73 19.55
C GLN A 251 15.60 -16.32 18.52
N ARG A 252 16.57 -15.48 18.92
CA ARG A 252 17.63 -14.92 18.06
C ARG A 252 17.07 -14.19 16.83
N LEU A 253 15.99 -13.44 17.04
CA LEU A 253 15.33 -12.64 16.00
C LEU A 253 15.79 -11.19 16.09
N ASP A 254 15.93 -10.54 14.93
CA ASP A 254 16.04 -9.08 14.87
C ASP A 254 14.71 -8.47 15.37
N PRO A 255 14.69 -7.67 16.45
CA PRO A 255 13.47 -7.07 16.98
C PRO A 255 12.69 -6.25 15.95
N THR A 256 13.35 -5.68 14.95
CA THR A 256 12.70 -4.86 13.91
C THR A 256 12.06 -5.67 12.79
N SER A 257 12.24 -7.00 12.80
CA SER A 257 11.73 -7.89 11.76
C SER A 257 10.24 -8.24 11.92
N ASP A 258 9.61 -8.58 10.80
CA ASP A 258 8.23 -9.08 10.79
C ASP A 258 8.11 -10.41 11.56
N ALA A 259 9.13 -11.27 11.47
CA ALA A 259 9.20 -12.52 12.20
C ALA A 259 9.20 -12.31 13.73
N ALA A 260 9.91 -11.28 14.23
CA ALA A 260 9.88 -10.93 15.64
C ALA A 260 8.49 -10.47 16.09
N SER A 261 7.90 -9.51 15.37
CA SER A 261 6.58 -8.97 15.73
C SER A 261 5.49 -10.04 15.63
N TYR A 262 5.40 -10.77 14.52
CA TYR A 262 4.42 -11.85 14.39
C TYR A 262 4.66 -12.98 15.40
N GLY A 263 5.91 -13.39 15.57
CA GLY A 263 6.29 -14.45 16.50
C GLY A 263 5.88 -14.16 17.94
N PHE A 264 6.09 -12.92 18.40
CA PHE A 264 5.69 -12.53 19.75
C PHE A 264 4.18 -12.35 19.90
N LEU A 265 3.49 -11.78 18.91
CA LEU A 265 2.02 -11.75 18.87
C LEU A 265 1.44 -13.17 19.00
N ARG A 266 1.98 -14.12 18.23
CA ARG A 266 1.58 -15.54 18.29
C ARG A 266 1.90 -16.15 19.65
N PHE A 267 3.04 -15.83 20.25
CA PHE A 267 3.39 -16.26 21.61
C PHE A 267 2.36 -15.76 22.63
N GLU A 268 1.99 -14.48 22.62
CA GLU A 268 0.97 -13.96 23.55
C GLU A 268 -0.40 -14.61 23.32
N LEU A 269 -0.81 -14.76 22.06
CA LEU A 269 -2.10 -15.36 21.70
C LEU A 269 -2.18 -16.87 21.94
N THR A 270 -1.08 -17.54 22.32
CA THR A 270 -1.07 -18.98 22.61
C THR A 270 -0.58 -19.34 24.02
N GLN A 271 0.36 -18.57 24.58
CA GLN A 271 1.08 -18.92 25.81
C GLN A 271 0.79 -17.98 26.99
N THR A 272 0.05 -16.88 26.80
CA THR A 272 -0.25 -15.93 27.87
C THR A 272 -1.76 -15.77 28.08
N ALA A 273 -2.17 -14.89 28.99
CA ALA A 273 -3.57 -14.58 29.24
C ALA A 273 -4.24 -13.87 28.04
N GLU A 274 -3.46 -13.27 27.13
CA GLU A 274 -3.99 -12.55 25.97
C GLU A 274 -4.75 -13.46 24.99
N GLN A 275 -4.48 -14.77 24.99
CA GLN A 275 -5.25 -15.77 24.23
C GLN A 275 -6.77 -15.70 24.47
N ALA A 276 -7.20 -15.16 25.62
CA ALA A 276 -8.62 -15.00 25.97
C ALA A 276 -9.41 -14.20 24.92
N VAL A 277 -8.75 -13.27 24.19
CA VAL A 277 -9.39 -12.47 23.13
C VAL A 277 -9.87 -13.31 21.95
N LEU A 278 -9.26 -14.48 21.69
CA LEU A 278 -9.60 -15.33 20.56
C LEU A 278 -11.00 -15.97 20.67
N LYS A 279 -11.53 -16.13 21.89
CA LYS A 279 -12.87 -16.71 22.10
C LYS A 279 -14.00 -15.77 21.63
N PRO A 280 -14.09 -14.50 22.07
CA PRO A 280 -15.06 -13.58 21.52
C PRO A 280 -14.75 -13.23 20.06
N LEU A 281 -13.48 -13.11 19.66
CA LEU A 281 -13.13 -12.73 18.29
C LEU A 281 -13.66 -13.72 17.25
N ARG A 282 -13.62 -15.02 17.55
CA ARG A 282 -14.18 -16.07 16.68
C ARG A 282 -15.70 -15.99 16.46
N LYS A 283 -16.40 -15.17 17.26
CA LYS A 283 -17.84 -14.92 17.11
C LYS A 283 -18.13 -13.64 16.32
N ALA A 284 -17.12 -12.83 16.00
CA ALA A 284 -17.29 -11.63 15.19
C ALA A 284 -17.70 -12.02 13.78
N ASN A 285 -18.75 -11.37 13.27
CA ASN A 285 -19.32 -11.62 11.94
C ASN A 285 -19.08 -10.46 10.96
N ASN A 286 -18.55 -9.34 11.44
CA ASN A 286 -18.25 -8.16 10.65
C ASN A 286 -16.97 -7.48 11.15
N LEU A 287 -16.43 -6.57 10.34
CA LEU A 287 -15.16 -5.88 10.66
C LEU A 287 -15.26 -5.01 11.91
N ASN A 288 -16.39 -4.34 12.15
CA ASN A 288 -16.57 -3.50 13.34
C ASN A 288 -16.40 -4.33 14.61
N ASP A 289 -17.12 -5.45 14.72
CA ASP A 289 -17.05 -6.35 15.87
C ASP A 289 -15.63 -6.90 16.03
N ALA A 290 -14.99 -7.35 14.94
CA ALA A 290 -13.66 -7.93 14.99
C ALA A 290 -12.61 -6.91 15.46
N VAL A 291 -12.68 -5.68 14.96
CA VAL A 291 -11.82 -4.57 15.37
C VAL A 291 -12.05 -4.22 16.83
N GLU A 292 -13.31 -4.07 17.25
CA GLU A 292 -13.66 -3.69 18.62
C GLU A 292 -13.22 -4.75 19.64
N ILE A 293 -13.47 -6.02 19.35
CA ILE A 293 -13.12 -7.14 20.23
C ILE A 293 -11.60 -7.20 20.42
N PHE A 294 -10.81 -7.06 19.36
CA PHE A 294 -9.35 -7.08 19.51
C PHE A 294 -8.83 -5.80 20.17
N MET A 295 -9.39 -4.64 19.84
CA MET A 295 -9.03 -3.34 20.46
C MET A 295 -9.25 -3.37 21.97
N THR A 296 -10.42 -3.81 22.43
CA THR A 296 -10.79 -3.81 23.84
C THR A 296 -10.23 -5.01 24.60
N GLY A 297 -10.02 -6.14 23.91
CA GLY A 297 -9.58 -7.38 24.51
C GLY A 297 -8.06 -7.55 24.58
N TYR A 298 -7.31 -7.01 23.62
CA TYR A 298 -5.85 -7.18 23.51
C TYR A 298 -5.07 -5.86 23.64
N GLU A 299 -5.39 -4.86 22.80
CA GLU A 299 -4.63 -3.60 22.75
C GLU A 299 -4.90 -2.71 23.98
N ARG A 300 -6.17 -2.58 24.36
CA ARG A 300 -6.67 -1.74 25.48
C ARG A 300 -6.04 -0.33 25.45
N PRO A 301 -6.16 0.40 24.32
CA PRO A 301 -5.49 1.68 24.15
C PRO A 301 -6.13 2.76 25.03
N GLY A 302 -5.33 3.72 25.50
CA GLY A 302 -5.85 4.89 26.23
C GLY A 302 -6.76 5.77 25.37
N VAL A 303 -6.46 5.89 24.06
CA VAL A 303 -7.33 6.53 23.06
C VAL A 303 -7.77 5.47 22.05
N PRO A 304 -9.07 5.18 21.91
CA PRO A 304 -9.55 4.09 21.07
C PRO A 304 -9.15 4.21 19.59
N ALA A 305 -9.20 5.40 18.98
CA ALA A 305 -8.93 5.59 17.54
C ALA A 305 -9.69 4.61 16.62
N PHE A 306 -10.92 4.22 17.00
CA PHE A 306 -11.69 3.16 16.35
C PHE A 306 -11.88 3.38 14.82
N PRO A 307 -12.23 4.58 14.33
CA PRO A 307 -12.37 4.80 12.89
C PRO A 307 -11.09 4.49 12.09
N ALA A 308 -9.92 4.81 12.64
CA ALA A 308 -8.65 4.56 11.98
C ALA A 308 -8.30 3.06 11.97
N ARG A 309 -8.55 2.36 13.08
CA ARG A 309 -8.41 0.88 13.16
C ARG A 309 -9.33 0.18 12.16
N LEU A 310 -10.57 0.62 12.06
CA LEU A 310 -11.54 0.09 11.11
C LEU A 310 -11.12 0.36 9.66
N LYS A 311 -10.59 1.55 9.36
CA LYS A 311 -10.03 1.88 8.05
C LYS A 311 -8.90 0.89 7.68
N PHE A 312 -7.94 0.65 8.57
CA PHE A 312 -6.89 -0.34 8.34
C PHE A 312 -7.45 -1.76 8.20
N ALA A 313 -8.46 -2.14 8.98
CA ALA A 313 -9.10 -3.45 8.85
C ALA A 313 -9.77 -3.63 7.48
N GLN A 314 -10.45 -2.59 6.97
CA GLN A 314 -11.05 -2.61 5.64
C GLN A 314 -9.97 -2.76 4.56
N ILE A 315 -8.89 -1.98 4.66
CA ILE A 315 -7.75 -2.07 3.72
C ILE A 315 -7.15 -3.48 3.72
N ALA A 316 -6.93 -4.06 4.90
CA ALA A 316 -6.39 -5.41 5.04
C ALA A 316 -7.33 -6.46 4.44
N PHE A 317 -8.63 -6.37 4.74
CA PHE A 317 -9.64 -7.28 4.23
C PHE A 317 -9.72 -7.22 2.70
N ASP A 318 -9.81 -6.02 2.13
CA ASP A 318 -9.88 -5.81 0.69
C ASP A 318 -8.62 -6.31 -0.02
N ALA A 319 -7.44 -6.03 0.56
CA ALA A 319 -6.17 -6.52 0.03
C ALA A 319 -6.06 -8.05 0.09
N PHE A 320 -6.64 -8.70 1.12
CA PHE A 320 -6.63 -10.16 1.24
C PHE A 320 -7.58 -10.85 0.26
N GLN A 321 -8.70 -10.22 -0.10
CA GLN A 321 -9.62 -10.76 -1.12
C GLN A 321 -9.01 -10.74 -2.53
N ASP A 322 -8.05 -9.85 -2.78
CA ASP A 322 -7.34 -9.77 -4.06
C ASP A 322 -5.81 -9.66 -3.85
N PRO A 323 -5.11 -10.69 -3.36
CA PRO A 323 -3.75 -10.52 -2.82
C PRO A 323 -2.69 -10.18 -3.89
N VAL A 324 -1.75 -9.30 -3.53
CA VAL A 324 -0.43 -9.22 -4.17
C VAL A 324 0.35 -10.46 -3.78
N VAL A 325 0.84 -11.24 -4.76
CA VAL A 325 1.57 -12.47 -4.50
C VAL A 325 3.02 -12.11 -4.18
N ILE A 326 3.31 -11.80 -2.92
CA ILE A 326 4.68 -11.52 -2.48
C ILE A 326 5.49 -12.82 -2.53
N GLY A 327 6.45 -12.90 -3.45
CA GLY A 327 7.36 -14.02 -3.57
C GLY A 327 8.28 -14.11 -2.36
N GLY A 328 7.93 -14.93 -1.37
CA GLY A 328 8.81 -15.24 -0.24
C GLY A 328 8.19 -16.27 0.69
N LYS A 329 8.77 -17.48 0.73
CA LYS A 329 8.50 -18.44 1.81
C LYS A 329 8.92 -17.78 3.12
N MET A 330 7.97 -17.57 4.04
CA MET A 330 8.33 -17.36 5.44
C MET A 330 8.85 -18.69 5.97
N ALA A 331 10.12 -18.68 6.39
CA ALA A 331 10.78 -19.78 7.08
C ALA A 331 10.39 -19.78 8.57
#